data_AF-A0A1K2IJX0-F1
#
_entry.id   AF-A0A1K2IJX0-F1
#
_cell.length_a   1.000
_cell.length_b   1.000
_cell.length_c   1.000
_cell.angle_alpha   90.00
_cell.angle_beta   90.00
_cell.angle_gamma   90.00
#
_symmetry.space_group_name_H-M   'P 1'
#
loop_
_entity.id
_entity.type
_entity.pdbx_description
1 polymer ?
#
loop_
_entity_poly.entity_id
_entity_poly.type
_entity_poly.pdbx_seq_one_letter_code
_entity_poly.pdbx_strand_id
1 'polypeptide(L)'
;MLRKLIFSIALILCSLSIMAQTVNINEYGGWLETAYVEWEPITEASSYNVYYTGEGISNVQIDTQLIRCYNDGSYRTDILGLKAGSYTISVVPVINGSEGIASITPSISVQAHDRAGFAFSGGRIAGSYNLDGTTQSGAIILYVTEETKDTIELNVIGANSNPCIGLQEILDGFKKGNDSRL
;
A
#
# COMPACT_ATOMS: atom_id res chain seq x y z
N MET A 1 -37.30 -43.08 16.89
CA MET A 1 -36.38 -42.09 17.52
C MET A 1 -35.11 -41.86 16.71
N LEU A 2 -34.40 -42.92 16.30
CA LEU A 2 -33.13 -42.83 15.54
C LEU A 2 -33.20 -41.97 14.25
N ARG A 3 -34.30 -42.05 13.51
CA ARG A 3 -34.52 -41.30 12.26
C ARG A 3 -34.73 -39.78 12.46
N LYS A 4 -35.24 -39.37 13.64
CA LYS A 4 -35.36 -37.96 14.02
C LYS A 4 -34.02 -37.41 14.51
N LEU A 5 -33.22 -38.24 15.19
CA LEU A 5 -31.87 -37.90 15.65
C LEU A 5 -30.89 -37.68 14.47
N ILE A 6 -30.97 -38.51 13.43
CA ILE A 6 -30.16 -38.34 12.20
C ILE A 6 -30.53 -37.05 11.46
N PHE A 7 -31.82 -36.69 11.41
CA PHE A 7 -32.27 -35.43 10.82
C PHE A 7 -31.82 -34.20 11.62
N SER A 8 -31.81 -34.28 12.96
CA SER A 8 -31.29 -33.22 13.82
C SER A 8 -29.77 -33.06 13.71
N ILE A 9 -29.02 -34.14 13.54
CA ILE A 9 -27.56 -34.10 13.32
C ILE A 9 -27.23 -33.52 11.93
N ALA A 10 -27.98 -33.88 10.87
CA ALA A 10 -27.79 -33.30 9.54
C ALA A 10 -28.14 -31.80 9.48
N LEU A 11 -29.11 -31.33 10.27
CA LEU A 11 -29.47 -29.91 10.36
C LEU A 11 -28.43 -29.09 11.15
N ILE A 12 -27.73 -29.70 12.11
CA ILE A 12 -26.61 -29.09 12.86
C ILE A 12 -25.29 -29.15 12.07
N LEU A 13 -25.08 -30.14 11.19
CA LEU A 13 -23.93 -30.16 10.27
C LEU A 13 -24.10 -29.20 9.07
N CYS A 14 -25.32 -28.71 8.82
CA CYS A 14 -25.62 -27.69 7.82
C CYS A 14 -25.43 -26.26 8.35
N SER A 15 -25.24 -26.08 9.66
CA SER A 15 -25.00 -24.76 10.23
C SER A 15 -23.53 -24.36 10.06
N LEU A 16 -23.33 -23.43 9.10
CA LEU A 16 -22.23 -22.47 9.02
C LEU A 16 -20.86 -23.04 8.58
N SER A 17 -20.77 -23.54 7.36
CA SER A 17 -19.57 -23.29 6.56
C SER A 17 -19.63 -21.86 6.05
N ILE A 18 -19.27 -20.88 6.89
CA ILE A 18 -18.89 -19.55 6.40
C ILE A 18 -17.59 -19.78 5.64
N MET A 19 -17.69 -19.93 4.32
CA MET A 19 -16.51 -19.86 3.45
C MET A 19 -15.94 -18.47 3.67
N ALA A 20 -14.75 -18.38 4.26
CA ALA A 20 -14.05 -17.11 4.36
C ALA A 20 -13.79 -16.62 2.92
N GLN A 21 -14.43 -15.50 2.58
CA GLN A 21 -14.40 -14.96 1.23
C GLN A 21 -13.05 -14.29 0.99
N THR A 22 -12.39 -14.72 -0.08
CA THR A 22 -11.19 -14.07 -0.61
C THR A 22 -11.59 -13.02 -1.63
N VAL A 23 -10.82 -11.94 -1.77
CA VAL A 23 -11.12 -10.93 -2.78
C VAL A 23 -10.92 -11.50 -4.19
N ASN A 24 -11.75 -11.08 -5.14
CA ASN A 24 -11.54 -11.42 -6.54
C ASN A 24 -10.57 -10.40 -7.15
N ILE A 25 -9.36 -10.84 -7.50
CA ILE A 25 -8.37 -10.02 -8.19
C ILE A 25 -8.72 -10.02 -9.69
N ASN A 26 -8.96 -8.84 -10.23
CA ASN A 26 -9.35 -8.67 -11.63
C ASN A 26 -8.14 -8.39 -12.52
N GLU A 27 -7.21 -7.58 -12.02
CA GLU A 27 -6.03 -7.15 -12.76
C GLU A 27 -4.84 -7.00 -11.81
N TYR A 28 -3.65 -7.28 -12.33
CA TYR A 28 -2.40 -7.02 -11.63
C TYR A 28 -1.30 -6.83 -12.67
N GLY A 29 -0.27 -6.07 -12.31
CA GLY A 29 0.83 -5.81 -13.23
C GLY A 29 1.99 -5.10 -12.57
N GLY A 30 3.12 -5.09 -13.25
CA GLY A 30 4.32 -4.39 -12.84
C GLY A 30 4.82 -3.49 -13.97
N TRP A 31 5.50 -2.43 -13.58
CA TRP A 31 6.10 -1.47 -14.49
C TRP A 31 7.47 -1.03 -13.96
N LEU A 32 7.92 0.15 -14.37
CA LEU A 32 9.09 0.83 -13.83
C LEU A 32 8.84 1.15 -12.35
N GLU A 33 9.56 0.44 -11.48
CA GLU A 33 9.67 0.64 -10.03
C GLU A 33 8.33 0.65 -9.27
N THR A 34 7.33 0.02 -9.88
CA THR A 34 5.95 0.00 -9.41
C THR A 34 5.30 -1.34 -9.69
N ALA A 35 4.43 -1.78 -8.79
CA ALA A 35 3.50 -2.89 -9.02
C ALA A 35 2.09 -2.47 -8.60
N TYR A 36 1.06 -2.98 -9.27
CA TYR A 36 -0.34 -2.67 -8.96
C TYR A 36 -1.20 -3.92 -8.93
N VAL A 37 -2.34 -3.82 -8.23
CA VAL A 37 -3.40 -4.83 -8.21
C VAL A 37 -4.76 -4.14 -8.12
N GLU A 38 -5.74 -4.70 -8.81
CA GLU A 38 -7.14 -4.29 -8.82
C GLU A 38 -8.04 -5.44 -8.39
N TRP A 39 -9.05 -5.15 -7.56
CA TRP A 39 -9.96 -6.17 -7.02
C TRP A 39 -11.38 -5.65 -6.83
N GLU A 40 -12.32 -6.59 -6.82
CA GLU A 40 -13.72 -6.34 -6.47
C GLU A 40 -13.93 -6.30 -4.96
N PRO A 41 -14.86 -5.46 -4.47
CA PRO A 41 -15.16 -5.40 -3.05
C PRO A 41 -15.87 -6.66 -2.54
N ILE A 42 -15.59 -7.01 -1.29
CA ILE A 42 -16.39 -7.94 -0.49
C ILE A 42 -17.41 -7.12 0.32
N THR A 43 -18.68 -7.53 0.31
CA THR A 43 -19.78 -6.80 0.94
C THR A 43 -19.58 -6.59 2.45
N GLU A 44 -18.98 -7.58 3.13
CA GLU A 44 -18.74 -7.57 4.57
C GLU A 44 -17.43 -6.87 4.97
N ALA A 45 -16.58 -6.48 4.01
CA ALA A 45 -15.30 -5.86 4.29
C ALA A 45 -15.45 -4.35 4.56
N SER A 46 -14.92 -3.89 5.69
CA SER A 46 -14.88 -2.46 6.04
C SER A 46 -13.67 -1.73 5.46
N SER A 47 -12.58 -2.46 5.19
CA SER A 47 -11.35 -1.94 4.59
C SER A 47 -10.51 -3.09 4.04
N TYR A 48 -9.36 -2.78 3.46
CA TYR A 48 -8.38 -3.75 2.99
C TYR A 48 -7.00 -3.39 3.52
N ASN A 49 -6.25 -4.39 3.94
CA ASN A 49 -4.81 -4.28 4.12
C ASN A 49 -4.14 -4.90 2.89
N VAL A 50 -3.09 -4.25 2.41
CA VAL A 50 -2.32 -4.77 1.28
C VAL A 50 -0.87 -4.92 1.71
N TYR A 51 -0.30 -6.06 1.34
CA TYR A 51 1.07 -6.44 1.63
C TYR A 51 1.80 -6.81 0.35
N TYR A 52 3.11 -6.66 0.33
CA TYR A 52 3.94 -7.18 -0.74
C TYR A 52 5.15 -7.96 -0.23
N THR A 53 5.60 -8.89 -1.06
CA THR A 53 6.75 -9.76 -0.83
C THR A 53 7.53 -9.89 -2.13
N GLY A 54 8.85 -9.87 -2.07
CA GLY A 54 9.73 -10.01 -3.23
C GLY A 54 11.12 -9.50 -2.91
N GLU A 55 12.12 -9.92 -3.68
CA GLU A 55 13.46 -9.33 -3.64
C GLU A 55 14.14 -9.19 -2.25
N GLY A 56 13.87 -10.15 -1.35
CA GLY A 56 14.45 -10.21 0.00
C GLY A 56 13.62 -9.53 1.10
N ILE A 57 12.49 -8.93 0.75
CA ILE A 57 11.51 -8.39 1.71
C ILE A 57 10.24 -9.24 1.69
N SER A 58 9.59 -9.36 2.85
CA SER A 58 8.40 -10.19 3.02
C SER A 58 7.36 -9.51 3.88
N ASN A 59 6.11 -9.63 3.44
CA ASN A 59 4.91 -9.18 4.13
C ASN A 59 4.98 -7.72 4.61
N VAL A 60 5.47 -6.84 3.74
CA VAL A 60 5.52 -5.40 4.03
C VAL A 60 4.15 -4.81 3.73
N GLN A 61 3.50 -4.26 4.75
CA GLN A 61 2.23 -3.55 4.60
C GLN A 61 2.47 -2.20 3.90
N ILE A 62 1.59 -1.84 2.99
CA ILE A 62 1.60 -0.51 2.37
C ILE A 62 0.76 0.48 3.16
N ASP A 63 1.04 1.76 2.97
CA ASP A 63 0.21 2.84 3.52
C ASP A 63 -1.19 2.82 2.89
N THR A 64 -2.21 2.98 3.73
CA THR A 64 -3.62 2.87 3.30
C THR A 64 -4.02 3.95 2.30
N GLN A 65 -3.31 5.09 2.27
CA GLN A 65 -3.49 6.15 1.28
C GLN A 65 -3.15 5.71 -0.15
N LEU A 66 -2.42 4.61 -0.32
CA LEU A 66 -2.14 4.00 -1.63
C LEU A 66 -3.27 3.07 -2.11
N ILE A 67 -4.29 2.82 -1.29
CA ILE A 67 -5.47 2.02 -1.64
C ILE A 67 -6.60 2.97 -2.03
N ARG A 68 -7.03 2.91 -3.30
CA ARG A 68 -8.06 3.78 -3.85
C ARG A 68 -9.31 2.98 -4.19
N CYS A 69 -10.46 3.50 -3.80
CA CYS A 69 -11.77 3.03 -4.26
C CYS A 69 -12.22 3.93 -5.42
N TYR A 70 -12.65 3.33 -6.52
CA TYR A 70 -13.22 4.04 -7.66
C TYR A 70 -14.75 4.13 -7.55
N ASN A 71 -15.34 4.98 -8.39
CA ASN A 71 -16.77 5.26 -8.40
C ASN A 71 -17.63 4.03 -8.74
N ASP A 72 -17.06 3.06 -9.45
CA ASP A 72 -17.72 1.78 -9.76
C ASP A 72 -17.65 0.77 -8.61
N GLY A 73 -16.98 1.11 -7.51
CA GLY A 73 -16.80 0.27 -6.33
C GLY A 73 -15.55 -0.62 -6.37
N SER A 74 -14.83 -0.65 -7.50
CA SER A 74 -13.57 -1.38 -7.62
C SER A 74 -12.47 -0.71 -6.80
N TYR A 75 -11.49 -1.52 -6.39
CA TYR A 75 -10.32 -1.05 -5.66
C TYR A 75 -9.07 -1.24 -6.50
N ARG A 76 -8.13 -0.30 -6.36
CA ARG A 76 -6.77 -0.42 -6.87
C ARG A 76 -5.78 0.03 -5.84
N THR A 77 -4.61 -0.57 -5.89
CA THR A 77 -3.43 -0.01 -5.23
C THR A 77 -2.23 -0.02 -6.15
N ASP A 78 -1.35 0.96 -5.97
CA ASP A 78 -0.05 1.04 -6.63
C ASP A 78 1.04 1.09 -5.55
N ILE A 79 1.93 0.11 -5.57
CA ILE A 79 3.08 0.00 -4.68
C ILE A 79 4.28 0.62 -5.41
N LEU A 80 4.71 1.77 -4.91
CA LEU A 80 5.75 2.60 -5.51
C LEU A 80 7.10 2.34 -4.82
N GLY A 81 8.20 2.68 -5.50
CA GLY A 81 9.53 2.61 -4.91
C GLY A 81 10.05 1.18 -4.76
N LEU A 82 9.69 0.30 -5.71
CA LEU A 82 10.20 -1.06 -5.76
C LEU A 82 11.45 -1.11 -6.61
N LYS A 83 12.49 -1.83 -6.17
CA LYS A 83 13.59 -2.16 -7.07
C LYS A 83 13.15 -3.16 -8.14
N ALA A 84 13.86 -3.20 -9.25
CA ALA A 84 13.61 -4.21 -10.28
C ALA A 84 13.71 -5.63 -9.71
N GLY A 85 12.77 -6.48 -10.10
CA GLY A 85 12.67 -7.82 -9.52
C GLY A 85 11.29 -8.43 -9.61
N SER A 86 11.07 -9.46 -8.81
CA SER A 86 9.86 -10.27 -8.83
C SER A 86 9.11 -10.18 -7.51
N TYR A 87 7.82 -9.84 -7.57
CA TYR A 87 6.99 -9.55 -6.40
C TYR A 87 5.64 -10.29 -6.43
N THR A 88 5.05 -10.48 -5.27
CA THR A 88 3.65 -10.87 -5.11
C THR A 88 2.95 -9.87 -4.20
N ILE A 89 1.70 -9.54 -4.50
CA ILE A 89 0.87 -8.66 -3.69
C ILE A 89 -0.23 -9.50 -3.03
N SER A 90 -0.45 -9.28 -1.74
CA SER A 90 -1.48 -9.91 -0.94
C SER A 90 -2.51 -8.87 -0.52
N VAL A 91 -3.77 -9.08 -0.90
CA VAL A 91 -4.91 -8.24 -0.52
C VAL A 91 -5.74 -8.97 0.53
N VAL A 92 -5.90 -8.33 1.68
CA VAL A 92 -6.55 -8.92 2.86
C VAL A 92 -7.77 -8.07 3.23
N PRO A 93 -9.00 -8.61 3.14
CA PRO A 93 -10.19 -7.89 3.60
C PRO A 93 -10.19 -7.79 5.12
N VAL A 94 -10.62 -6.66 5.66
CA VAL A 94 -10.85 -6.47 7.10
C VAL A 94 -12.34 -6.57 7.37
N ILE A 95 -12.76 -7.59 8.11
CA ILE A 95 -14.17 -7.87 8.44
C ILE A 95 -14.30 -7.85 9.95
N ASN A 96 -15.22 -7.03 10.47
CA ASN A 96 -15.40 -6.84 11.92
C ASN A 96 -14.09 -6.50 12.66
N GLY A 97 -13.21 -5.72 12.02
CA GLY A 97 -11.93 -5.28 12.59
C GLY A 97 -10.83 -6.35 12.60
N SER A 98 -11.05 -7.52 12.00
CA SER A 98 -10.04 -8.59 11.87
C SER A 98 -9.72 -8.88 10.42
N GLU A 99 -8.46 -9.23 10.15
CA GLU A 99 -8.03 -9.69 8.84
C GLU A 99 -8.67 -11.02 8.46
N GLY A 100 -9.20 -11.09 7.25
CA GLY A 100 -9.72 -12.30 6.62
C GLY A 100 -8.64 -13.09 5.90
N ILE A 101 -9.05 -13.88 4.90
CA ILE A 101 -8.12 -14.64 4.07
C ILE A 101 -7.56 -13.75 2.96
N ALA A 102 -6.24 -13.77 2.82
CA ALA A 102 -5.51 -13.10 1.75
C ALA A 102 -5.81 -13.69 0.37
N SER A 103 -6.03 -12.83 -0.63
CA SER A 103 -5.83 -13.17 -2.05
C SER A 103 -4.45 -12.72 -2.47
N ILE A 104 -3.67 -13.63 -3.06
CA ILE A 104 -2.29 -13.35 -3.47
C ILE A 104 -2.22 -13.36 -4.99
N THR A 105 -1.62 -12.32 -5.57
CA THR A 105 -1.36 -12.27 -7.01
C THR A 105 -0.37 -13.36 -7.42
N PRO A 106 -0.39 -13.81 -8.68
CA PRO A 106 0.78 -14.42 -9.30
C PRO A 106 2.00 -13.48 -9.25
N SER A 107 3.15 -14.02 -9.63
CA SER A 107 4.41 -13.25 -9.64
C SER A 107 4.34 -12.09 -10.64
N ILE A 108 4.68 -10.90 -10.17
CA ILE A 108 4.70 -9.63 -10.89
C ILE A 108 6.14 -9.22 -11.17
N SER A 109 6.45 -8.92 -12.43
CA SER A 109 7.77 -8.42 -12.82
C SER A 109 7.82 -6.88 -12.74
N VAL A 110 8.76 -6.35 -11.96
CA VAL A 110 9.06 -4.92 -11.83
C VAL A 110 10.38 -4.61 -12.56
N GLN A 111 10.41 -3.51 -13.30
CA GLN A 111 11.58 -3.06 -14.07
C GLN A 111 12.20 -1.82 -13.43
N ALA A 112 13.48 -1.54 -13.72
CA ALA A 112 14.14 -0.32 -13.24
C ALA A 112 13.94 0.82 -14.24
N HIS A 113 13.87 2.07 -13.74
CA HIS A 113 14.01 3.23 -14.61
C HIS A 113 15.41 3.29 -15.24
N ASP A 114 15.49 3.78 -16.48
CA ASP A 114 16.78 4.13 -17.09
C ASP A 114 17.33 5.41 -16.43
N ARG A 115 18.44 5.25 -15.69
CA ARG A 115 19.15 6.34 -15.01
C ARG A 115 20.44 6.75 -15.72
N ALA A 116 20.58 6.53 -17.04
CA ALA A 116 21.77 6.92 -17.80
C ALA A 116 21.92 8.44 -18.02
N GLY A 117 20.91 9.25 -17.69
CA GLY A 117 20.90 10.69 -17.91
C GLY A 117 21.85 11.48 -17.00
N PHE A 118 22.16 12.72 -17.41
CA PHE A 118 23.08 13.63 -16.69
C PHE A 118 22.74 13.82 -15.21
N ALA A 119 21.46 13.74 -14.83
CA ALA A 119 21.00 13.88 -13.45
C ALA A 119 21.66 12.88 -12.48
N PHE A 120 22.02 11.69 -12.97
CA PHE A 120 22.57 10.56 -12.20
C PHE A 120 24.07 10.32 -12.46
N SER A 121 24.72 11.19 -13.25
CA SER A 121 26.14 11.06 -13.59
C SER A 121 27.02 11.00 -12.35
N GLY A 122 28.03 10.12 -12.36
CA GLY A 122 28.94 9.91 -11.23
C GLY A 122 28.29 9.28 -10.00
N GLY A 123 27.14 8.63 -10.14
CA GLY A 123 26.40 8.02 -9.03
C GLY A 123 25.63 9.03 -8.18
N ARG A 124 25.40 10.24 -8.71
CA ARG A 124 24.62 11.26 -8.02
C ARG A 124 23.17 10.78 -7.84
N ILE A 125 22.69 10.89 -6.61
CA ILE A 125 21.30 10.57 -6.26
C ILE A 125 20.55 11.88 -6.10
N ALA A 126 19.51 12.08 -6.91
CA ALA A 126 18.65 13.25 -6.85
C ALA A 126 17.32 12.88 -6.18
N GLY A 127 16.96 13.60 -5.13
CA GLY A 127 15.74 13.37 -4.36
C GLY A 127 15.82 12.16 -3.42
N SER A 128 14.66 11.69 -2.95
CA SER A 128 14.54 10.72 -1.85
C SER A 128 14.50 9.25 -2.28
N TYR A 129 14.92 8.91 -3.50
CA TYR A 129 15.00 7.53 -4.00
C TYR A 129 16.45 7.10 -4.23
N ASN A 130 16.76 5.83 -4.03
CA ASN A 130 18.04 5.21 -4.33
C ASN A 130 18.16 4.94 -5.85
N LEU A 131 19.38 4.62 -6.31
CA LEU A 131 19.63 4.28 -7.72
C LEU A 131 18.92 3.01 -8.20
N ASP A 132 18.50 2.16 -7.27
CA ASP A 132 17.74 0.94 -7.56
C ASP A 132 16.23 1.17 -7.59
N GLY A 133 15.75 2.39 -7.30
CA GLY A 133 14.34 2.74 -7.27
C GLY A 133 13.68 2.69 -5.91
N THR A 134 14.36 2.17 -4.88
CA THR A 134 13.80 2.14 -3.52
C THR A 134 13.81 3.50 -2.85
N THR A 135 12.87 3.76 -1.95
CA THR A 135 12.90 4.97 -1.13
C THR A 135 14.10 4.96 -0.19
N GLN A 136 14.77 6.11 -0.02
CA GLN A 136 15.88 6.25 0.91
C GLN A 136 15.45 6.06 2.36
N SER A 137 16.37 5.50 3.17
CA SER A 137 16.15 5.36 4.61
C SER A 137 15.92 6.73 5.26
N GLY A 138 14.83 6.86 6.02
CA GLY A 138 14.48 8.10 6.71
C GLY A 138 13.81 9.16 5.82
N ALA A 139 13.50 8.83 4.56
CA ALA A 139 12.63 9.67 3.75
C ALA A 139 11.25 9.79 4.40
N ILE A 140 10.60 10.93 4.19
CA ILE A 140 9.28 11.23 4.73
C ILE A 140 8.32 11.37 3.55
N ILE A 141 7.26 10.57 3.57
CA ILE A 141 6.21 10.60 2.56
C ILE A 141 5.01 11.32 3.17
N LEU A 142 4.55 12.39 2.51
CA LEU A 142 3.36 13.13 2.88
C LEU A 142 2.26 12.84 1.86
N TYR A 143 1.16 12.26 2.32
CA TYR A 143 -0.04 12.08 1.51
C TYR A 143 -0.95 13.30 1.66
N VAL A 144 -1.12 14.03 0.56
CA VAL A 144 -1.85 15.31 0.56
C VAL A 144 -3.05 15.22 -0.34
N THR A 145 -4.20 15.63 0.17
CA THR A 145 -5.44 15.83 -0.59
C THR A 145 -5.84 17.29 -0.52
N GLU A 146 -6.83 17.68 -1.32
CA GLU A 146 -7.41 19.03 -1.22
C GLU A 146 -7.94 19.32 0.20
N GLU A 147 -8.46 18.31 0.90
CA GLU A 147 -8.98 18.45 2.26
C GLU A 147 -7.88 18.51 3.33
N THR A 148 -6.74 17.86 3.10
CA THR A 148 -5.66 17.78 4.09
C THR A 148 -4.52 18.76 3.87
N LYS A 149 -4.47 19.46 2.73
CA LYS A 149 -3.35 20.36 2.38
C LYS A 149 -3.03 21.42 3.44
N ASP A 150 -4.02 21.88 4.20
CA ASP A 150 -3.85 22.91 5.23
C ASP A 150 -3.80 22.33 6.66
N THR A 151 -3.85 21.00 6.80
CA THR A 151 -3.92 20.31 8.10
C THR A 151 -2.88 19.23 8.30
N ILE A 152 -2.22 18.74 7.24
CA ILE A 152 -1.05 17.85 7.39
C ILE A 152 0.03 18.52 8.24
N GLU A 153 0.77 17.73 8.99
CA GLU A 153 1.78 18.27 9.89
C GLU A 153 3.11 17.52 9.80
N LEU A 154 4.21 18.26 9.95
CA LEU A 154 5.55 17.68 9.99
C LEU A 154 6.46 18.50 10.91
N ASN A 155 7.25 17.81 11.72
CA ASN A 155 8.36 18.43 12.44
C ASN A 155 9.55 18.63 11.50
N VAL A 156 9.88 19.89 11.20
CA VAL A 156 11.01 20.28 10.34
C VAL A 156 12.15 20.84 11.18
N ILE A 157 13.34 20.30 10.98
CA ILE A 157 14.54 20.67 11.74
C ILE A 157 14.91 22.13 11.40
N GLY A 158 14.98 22.96 12.44
CA GLY A 158 15.30 24.39 12.31
C GLY A 158 14.12 25.29 11.90
N ALA A 159 12.90 24.75 11.80
CA ALA A 159 11.69 25.58 11.65
C ALA A 159 11.50 26.52 12.86
N ASN A 160 10.77 27.63 12.65
CA ASN A 160 10.48 28.61 13.71
C ASN A 160 9.56 28.04 14.79
N SER A 161 8.62 27.19 14.38
CA SER A 161 7.65 26.53 15.22
C SER A 161 7.45 25.13 14.68
N ASN A 162 7.22 24.18 15.59
CA ASN A 162 6.92 22.79 15.28
C ASN A 162 5.70 22.34 16.09
N PRO A 163 4.81 21.50 15.53
CA PRO A 163 4.85 21.05 14.14
C PRO A 163 4.52 22.19 13.15
N CYS A 164 5.08 22.11 11.93
CA CYS A 164 4.60 22.92 10.81
C CYS A 164 3.27 22.32 10.34
N ILE A 165 2.19 23.11 10.33
CA ILE A 165 0.84 22.64 9.98
C ILE A 165 0.42 23.27 8.65
N GLY A 166 0.06 22.44 7.69
CA GLY A 166 -0.22 22.79 6.30
C GLY A 166 1.02 22.64 5.40
N LEU A 167 0.79 22.24 4.15
CA LEU A 167 1.84 22.01 3.16
C LEU A 167 2.72 23.23 2.95
N GLN A 168 2.12 24.43 2.91
CA GLN A 168 2.87 25.69 2.78
C GLN A 168 3.83 25.90 3.95
N GLU A 169 3.36 25.76 5.20
CA GLU A 169 4.19 25.96 6.39
C GLU A 169 5.31 24.92 6.49
N ILE A 170 5.05 23.68 6.06
CA ILE A 170 6.07 22.62 5.98
C ILE A 170 7.16 23.03 4.99
N LEU A 171 6.79 23.44 3.77
CA LEU A 171 7.75 23.90 2.76
C LEU A 171 8.52 25.14 3.23
N ASP A 172 7.87 26.05 3.95
CA ASP A 172 8.50 27.24 4.53
C ASP A 172 9.49 26.90 5.66
N GLY A 173 9.18 25.86 6.45
CA GLY A 173 10.11 25.30 7.43
C GLY A 173 11.42 24.83 6.77
N PHE A 174 11.31 24.17 5.61
CA PHE A 174 12.46 23.65 4.87
C PHE A 174 13.29 24.73 4.15
N LYS A 175 12.70 25.89 3.78
CA LYS A 175 13.42 26.99 3.11
C LYS A 175 14.70 27.44 3.83
N LYS A 176 14.81 27.16 5.13
CA LYS A 176 15.98 27.48 5.94
C LYS A 176 17.19 26.57 5.70
N GLY A 177 17.02 25.41 5.07
CA GLY A 177 18.10 24.49 4.71
C GLY A 177 18.77 23.76 5.88
N ASN A 178 18.18 23.79 7.08
CA ASN A 178 18.70 23.08 8.26
C ASN A 178 18.26 21.61 8.33
N ASP A 179 17.22 21.26 7.59
CA ASP A 179 16.71 19.90 7.48
C ASP A 179 17.19 19.29 6.16
N SER A 180 17.96 18.20 6.25
CA SER A 180 18.58 17.55 5.11
C SER A 180 17.74 16.43 4.50
N ARG A 181 16.46 16.31 4.89
CA ARG A 181 15.55 15.26 4.40
C ARG A 181 14.83 15.65 3.09
N LEU A 182 15.17 16.80 2.52
CA LEU A 182 14.75 17.26 1.19
C LEU A 182 15.63 16.69 0.06
#